data_AF-A0A4R3TQZ4-F1
#
_entry.id   AF-A0A4R3TQZ4-F1
#
_cell.length_a   1.000
_cell.length_b   1.000
_cell.length_c   1.000
_cell.angle_alpha   90.00
_cell.angle_beta   90.00
_cell.angle_gamma   90.00
#
_symmetry.space_group_name_H-M   'P 1'
#
loop_
_entity.id
_entity.type
_entity.pdbx_description
1 polymer ?
#
loop_
_entity_poly.entity_id
_entity_poly.type
_entity_poly.pdbx_seq_one_letter_code
_entity_poly.pdbx_strand_id
1 'polypeptide(L)'
;MTSTTAVVVGLGSIGARHARVLRELGLRVTTVSRREGGDYGSIAQAVAAAHPDYVVIATETARHADNLQELAQTGFHGRVLVEKPLFATPAPAPKYPFARVSVGYNLRFHPVMTALAERLSGHDVITVDAYVGQDIRDWRPGRDHRATASATADAGGGVLRDLSHELDYLLWLFGPWHRVAALGGSSGARDIDVDDHLDLLLDMQLAPSVHVHMDYLDRQGIRRIRVNVDDDTIEADLVGSRLTVNGKARQIPSERDQSYRDMHVAAMRGASPVCSLPEALGVVHLIDASERALRTKSWISP
;
A
#
# COMPACT_ATOMS: atom_id res chain seq x y z
N MET A 1 6.89 -12.27 -30.77
CA MET A 1 6.75 -12.44 -29.31
C MET A 1 5.29 -12.20 -28.98
N THR A 2 4.61 -13.14 -28.34
CA THR A 2 3.21 -12.94 -27.93
C THR A 2 3.16 -11.77 -26.94
N SER A 3 2.34 -10.75 -27.24
CA SER A 3 2.12 -9.63 -26.34
C SER A 3 1.51 -10.14 -25.02
N THR A 4 2.17 -9.85 -23.90
CA THR A 4 1.68 -10.16 -22.55
C THR A 4 0.30 -9.57 -22.36
N THR A 5 -0.63 -10.37 -21.85
CA THR A 5 -2.03 -9.96 -21.68
C THR A 5 -2.36 -9.81 -20.22
N ALA A 6 -3.02 -8.71 -19.87
CA ALA A 6 -3.44 -8.43 -18.50
C ALA A 6 -4.96 -8.25 -18.37
N VAL A 7 -5.51 -8.72 -17.26
CA VAL A 7 -6.86 -8.38 -16.83
C VAL A 7 -6.79 -7.49 -15.60
N VAL A 8 -7.51 -6.37 -15.60
CA VAL A 8 -7.65 -5.47 -14.44
C VAL A 8 -9.07 -5.57 -13.90
N VAL A 9 -9.21 -6.03 -12.66
CA VAL A 9 -10.48 -6.22 -11.96
C VAL A 9 -10.75 -5.04 -11.04
N GLY A 10 -11.85 -4.34 -11.27
CA GLY A 10 -12.16 -3.08 -10.60
C GLY A 10 -11.70 -1.90 -11.47
N LEU A 11 -12.64 -1.02 -11.81
CA LEU A 11 -12.42 0.15 -12.66
C LEU A 11 -12.70 1.47 -11.92
N GLY A 12 -12.36 1.52 -10.63
CA GLY A 12 -12.26 2.77 -9.89
C GLY A 12 -11.05 3.60 -10.32
N SER A 13 -10.78 4.71 -9.63
CA SER A 13 -9.64 5.59 -9.93
C SER A 13 -8.29 4.84 -10.01
N ILE A 14 -8.06 3.91 -9.07
CA ILE A 14 -6.83 3.12 -9.02
C ILE A 14 -6.78 2.04 -10.10
N GLY A 15 -7.88 1.31 -10.33
CA GLY A 15 -7.99 0.33 -11.41
C GLY A 15 -7.78 0.94 -12.79
N ALA A 16 -8.38 2.11 -13.05
CA ALA A 16 -8.16 2.87 -14.28
C ALA A 16 -6.69 3.30 -14.45
N ARG A 17 -6.00 3.65 -13.35
CA ARG A 17 -4.55 3.93 -13.35
C ARG A 17 -3.75 2.69 -13.74
N HIS A 18 -3.98 1.52 -13.12
CA HIS A 18 -3.30 0.29 -13.51
C HIS A 18 -3.52 -0.05 -14.98
N ALA A 19 -4.77 0.03 -15.46
CA ALA A 19 -5.08 -0.25 -16.85
C ALA A 19 -4.35 0.69 -17.81
N ARG A 20 -4.23 1.99 -17.48
CA ARG A 20 -3.42 2.94 -18.26
C ARG A 20 -1.94 2.56 -18.24
N VAL A 21 -1.36 2.38 -17.06
CA VAL A 21 0.07 2.08 -16.88
C VAL A 21 0.46 0.79 -17.60
N LEU A 22 -0.36 -0.26 -17.53
CA LEU A 22 -0.09 -1.52 -18.23
C LEU A 22 -0.15 -1.38 -19.75
N ARG A 23 -1.06 -0.54 -20.29
CA ARG A 23 -1.09 -0.23 -21.72
C ARG A 23 0.15 0.55 -22.16
N GLU A 24 0.60 1.52 -21.36
CA GLU A 24 1.86 2.26 -21.60
C GLU A 24 3.08 1.34 -21.59
N LEU A 25 3.06 0.27 -20.78
CA LEU A 25 4.07 -0.80 -20.79
C LEU A 25 3.95 -1.77 -21.97
N GLY A 26 2.96 -1.58 -22.87
CA GLY A 26 2.76 -2.38 -24.08
C GLY A 26 1.93 -3.65 -23.90
N LEU A 27 1.21 -3.81 -22.78
CA LEU A 27 0.33 -4.95 -22.57
C LEU A 27 -1.02 -4.75 -23.26
N ARG A 28 -1.62 -5.86 -23.70
CA ARG A 28 -3.06 -5.88 -24.03
C ARG A 28 -3.85 -5.98 -22.72
N VAL A 29 -4.68 -4.98 -22.46
CA VAL A 29 -5.41 -4.87 -21.19
C VAL A 29 -6.91 -5.04 -21.42
N THR A 30 -7.47 -6.03 -20.75
CA THR A 30 -8.91 -6.25 -20.58
C THR A 30 -9.34 -5.80 -19.19
N THR A 31 -10.51 -5.19 -19.07
CA THR A 31 -11.03 -4.65 -17.80
C THR A 31 -12.29 -5.36 -17.35
N VAL A 32 -12.43 -5.53 -16.04
CA VAL A 32 -13.62 -6.10 -15.40
C VAL A 32 -14.23 -5.07 -14.47
N SER A 33 -15.51 -4.78 -14.64
CA SER A 33 -16.25 -3.86 -13.78
C SER A 33 -17.68 -4.35 -13.57
N ARG A 34 -18.17 -4.24 -12.33
CA ARG A 34 -19.59 -4.45 -12.01
C ARG A 34 -20.47 -3.26 -12.41
N ARG A 35 -19.85 -2.10 -12.64
CA ARG A 35 -20.48 -0.88 -13.15
C ARG A 35 -20.21 -0.77 -14.65
N GLU A 36 -20.96 0.09 -15.34
CA GLU A 36 -20.68 0.40 -16.74
C GLU A 36 -19.22 0.83 -16.96
N GLY A 37 -18.69 0.51 -18.15
CA GLY A 37 -17.37 0.93 -18.62
C GLY A 37 -16.25 -0.13 -18.56
N GLY A 38 -16.51 -1.31 -17.98
CA GLY A 38 -15.60 -2.46 -18.10
C GLY A 38 -15.87 -3.28 -19.38
N ASP A 39 -14.84 -3.93 -19.93
CA ASP A 39 -14.99 -4.81 -21.09
C ASP A 39 -15.84 -6.06 -20.77
N TYR A 40 -15.78 -6.54 -19.51
CA TYR A 40 -16.55 -7.68 -19.01
C TYR A 40 -17.14 -7.40 -17.63
N GLY A 41 -18.23 -8.12 -17.31
CA GLY A 41 -18.93 -8.00 -16.03
C GLY A 41 -18.38 -8.91 -14.91
N SER A 42 -17.62 -9.95 -15.24
CA SER A 42 -17.06 -10.90 -14.26
C SER A 42 -15.63 -11.33 -14.58
N ILE A 43 -14.91 -11.83 -13.55
CA ILE A 43 -13.53 -12.29 -13.71
C ILE A 43 -13.51 -13.51 -14.64
N ALA A 44 -14.44 -14.45 -14.45
CA ALA A 44 -14.53 -15.67 -15.25
C ALA A 44 -14.66 -15.38 -16.76
N GLN A 45 -15.51 -14.43 -17.16
CA GLN A 45 -15.68 -14.04 -18.56
C GLN A 45 -14.39 -13.46 -19.14
N ALA A 46 -13.76 -12.52 -18.42
CA ALA A 46 -12.53 -11.89 -18.89
C ALA A 46 -11.36 -12.87 -18.99
N VAL A 47 -11.18 -13.77 -18.02
CA VAL A 47 -10.12 -14.78 -18.06
C VAL A 47 -10.33 -15.75 -19.23
N ALA A 48 -11.56 -16.22 -19.45
CA ALA A 48 -11.89 -17.12 -20.54
C ALA A 48 -11.69 -16.47 -21.92
N ALA A 49 -11.96 -15.18 -22.06
CA ALA A 49 -11.84 -14.48 -23.34
C ALA A 49 -10.42 -13.96 -23.63
N ALA A 50 -9.72 -13.44 -22.61
CA ALA A 50 -8.43 -12.78 -22.79
C ALA A 50 -7.23 -13.72 -22.62
N HIS A 51 -7.39 -14.85 -21.91
CA HIS A 51 -6.31 -15.76 -21.53
C HIS A 51 -5.09 -14.99 -20.93
N PRO A 52 -5.28 -14.23 -19.85
CA PRO A 52 -4.24 -13.35 -19.32
C PRO A 52 -3.03 -14.11 -18.77
N ASP A 53 -1.87 -13.45 -18.79
CA ASP A 53 -0.66 -13.86 -18.07
C ASP A 53 -0.58 -13.22 -16.67
N TYR A 54 -1.25 -12.08 -16.53
CA TYR A 54 -1.18 -11.21 -15.37
C TYR A 54 -2.57 -10.65 -15.01
N VAL A 55 -2.93 -10.69 -13.72
CA VAL A 55 -4.18 -10.14 -13.24
C VAL A 55 -3.91 -9.11 -12.15
N VAL A 56 -4.56 -7.95 -12.26
CA VAL A 56 -4.57 -6.93 -11.21
C VAL A 56 -5.95 -6.91 -10.56
N ILE A 57 -6.02 -7.04 -9.24
CA ILE A 57 -7.25 -6.87 -8.45
C ILE A 57 -7.17 -5.51 -7.76
N ALA A 58 -7.99 -4.57 -8.21
CA ALA A 58 -8.02 -3.17 -7.78
C ALA A 58 -9.44 -2.75 -7.37
N THR A 59 -10.15 -3.64 -6.67
CA THR A 59 -11.48 -3.40 -6.12
C THR A 59 -11.41 -2.83 -4.70
N GLU A 60 -12.55 -2.70 -4.03
CA GLU A 60 -12.58 -2.42 -2.60
C GLU A 60 -11.89 -3.55 -1.81
N THR A 61 -11.15 -3.19 -0.75
CA THR A 61 -10.38 -4.11 0.11
C THR A 61 -11.21 -5.29 0.61
N ALA A 62 -12.45 -5.04 1.03
CA ALA A 62 -13.36 -6.07 1.53
C ALA A 62 -13.66 -7.18 0.50
N ARG A 63 -13.40 -6.93 -0.79
CA ARG A 63 -13.64 -7.87 -1.90
C ARG A 63 -12.39 -8.59 -2.39
N HIS A 64 -11.20 -8.27 -1.86
CA HIS A 64 -9.95 -8.87 -2.35
C HIS A 64 -9.93 -10.39 -2.17
N ALA A 65 -10.33 -10.90 -1.00
CA ALA A 65 -10.37 -12.33 -0.73
C ALA A 65 -11.33 -13.07 -1.69
N ASP A 66 -12.54 -12.55 -1.87
CA ASP A 66 -13.55 -13.12 -2.78
C ASP A 66 -13.07 -13.10 -4.23
N ASN A 67 -12.50 -11.99 -4.70
CA ASN A 67 -11.99 -11.89 -6.06
C ASN A 67 -10.80 -12.83 -6.31
N LEU A 68 -9.91 -13.02 -5.32
CA LEU A 68 -8.82 -14.00 -5.41
C LEU A 68 -9.37 -15.42 -5.49
N GLN A 69 -10.41 -15.73 -4.72
CA GLN A 69 -11.06 -17.04 -4.74
C GLN A 69 -11.80 -17.28 -6.08
N GLU A 70 -12.53 -16.29 -6.58
CA GLU A 70 -13.19 -16.33 -7.90
C GLU A 70 -12.14 -16.55 -9.00
N LEU A 71 -11.03 -15.80 -8.98
CA LEU A 71 -9.94 -15.96 -9.93
C LEU A 71 -9.33 -17.37 -9.88
N ALA A 72 -9.11 -17.93 -8.69
CA ALA A 72 -8.60 -19.29 -8.54
C ALA A 72 -9.55 -20.34 -9.14
N GLN A 73 -10.86 -20.14 -9.00
CA GLN A 73 -11.89 -21.03 -9.56
C GLN A 73 -11.96 -21.00 -11.09
N THR A 74 -11.42 -19.96 -11.74
CA THR A 74 -11.31 -19.92 -13.22
C THR A 74 -10.24 -20.86 -13.77
N GLY A 75 -9.39 -21.44 -12.92
CA GLY A 75 -8.21 -22.20 -13.37
C GLY A 75 -7.03 -21.30 -13.78
N PHE A 76 -7.04 -20.02 -13.39
CA PHE A 76 -5.92 -19.12 -13.64
C PHE A 76 -4.70 -19.52 -12.80
N HIS A 77 -3.54 -19.61 -13.45
CA HIS A 77 -2.26 -19.99 -12.84
C HIS A 77 -1.15 -18.93 -13.02
N GLY A 78 -1.48 -17.77 -13.61
CA GLY A 78 -0.51 -16.71 -13.87
C GLY A 78 -0.14 -15.90 -12.62
N ARG A 79 0.36 -14.67 -12.83
CA ARG A 79 0.78 -13.77 -11.74
C ARG A 79 -0.37 -12.85 -11.34
N VAL A 80 -0.50 -12.56 -10.05
CA VAL A 80 -1.53 -11.68 -9.51
C VAL A 80 -0.90 -10.53 -8.75
N LEU A 81 -1.38 -9.31 -9.00
CA LEU A 81 -1.16 -8.15 -8.13
C LEU A 81 -2.50 -7.75 -7.52
N VAL A 82 -2.56 -7.62 -6.21
CA VAL A 82 -3.74 -7.16 -5.47
C VAL A 82 -3.44 -5.80 -4.87
N GLU A 83 -4.35 -4.85 -4.97
CA GLU A 83 -4.16 -3.55 -4.33
C GLU A 83 -4.14 -3.65 -2.81
N LYS A 84 -3.55 -2.64 -2.18
CA LYS A 84 -3.39 -2.57 -0.73
C LYS A 84 -4.61 -1.94 -0.05
N PRO A 85 -4.83 -2.21 1.25
CA PRO A 85 -4.24 -3.32 2.00
C PRO A 85 -4.77 -4.67 1.47
N LEU A 86 -4.05 -5.75 1.77
CA LEU A 86 -4.38 -7.07 1.22
C LEU A 86 -5.81 -7.50 1.59
N PHE A 87 -6.16 -7.44 2.88
CA PHE A 87 -7.47 -7.80 3.42
C PHE A 87 -7.95 -6.75 4.43
N ALA A 88 -9.27 -6.73 4.66
CA ALA A 88 -9.90 -5.81 5.63
C ALA A 88 -9.60 -6.20 7.09
N THR A 89 -9.43 -7.50 7.32
CA THR A 89 -9.10 -8.11 8.61
C THR A 89 -8.02 -9.17 8.44
N PRO A 90 -7.26 -9.50 9.49
CA PRO A 90 -6.40 -10.68 9.50
C PRO A 90 -7.17 -11.93 9.09
N ALA A 91 -6.71 -12.59 8.04
CA ALA A 91 -7.25 -13.87 7.61
C ALA A 91 -6.10 -14.74 7.07
N PRO A 92 -6.11 -16.05 7.36
CA PRO A 92 -5.17 -16.96 6.71
C PRO A 92 -5.46 -16.95 5.21
N ALA A 93 -4.46 -16.57 4.41
CA ALA A 93 -4.58 -16.67 2.97
C ALA A 93 -4.46 -18.15 2.56
N PRO A 94 -5.42 -18.71 1.81
CA PRO A 94 -5.29 -20.07 1.30
C PRO A 94 -4.11 -20.16 0.33
N LYS A 95 -3.62 -21.39 0.10
CA LYS A 95 -2.65 -21.63 -0.98
C LYS A 95 -3.37 -21.47 -2.32
N TYR A 96 -3.21 -20.31 -2.94
CA TYR A 96 -3.73 -20.06 -4.27
C TYR A 96 -2.93 -20.82 -5.34
N PRO A 97 -3.55 -21.23 -6.46
CA PRO A 97 -2.90 -21.95 -7.55
C PRO A 97 -2.07 -21.05 -8.48
N PHE A 98 -1.88 -19.78 -8.11
CA PHE A 98 -1.21 -18.75 -8.91
C PHE A 98 0.30 -18.93 -8.87
N ALA A 99 1.00 -18.57 -9.95
CA ALA A 99 2.46 -18.56 -9.98
C ALA A 99 3.06 -17.60 -8.94
N ARG A 100 2.38 -16.48 -8.67
CA ARG A 100 2.76 -15.52 -7.61
C ARG A 100 1.59 -14.62 -7.26
N VAL A 101 1.51 -14.24 -5.97
CA VAL A 101 0.67 -13.13 -5.49
C VAL A 101 1.57 -12.04 -4.92
N SER A 102 1.37 -10.83 -5.41
CA SER A 102 2.03 -9.61 -4.96
C SER A 102 0.99 -8.57 -4.54
N VAL A 103 1.40 -7.60 -3.72
CA VAL A 103 0.51 -6.55 -3.21
C VAL A 103 1.00 -5.15 -3.63
N GLY A 104 0.05 -4.27 -3.94
CA GLY A 104 0.18 -2.95 -4.55
C GLY A 104 0.87 -1.86 -3.70
N TYR A 105 1.88 -2.20 -2.91
CA TYR A 105 2.66 -1.23 -2.14
C TYR A 105 3.72 -0.53 -3.00
N ASN A 106 3.26 0.34 -3.89
CA ASN A 106 4.10 1.03 -4.87
C ASN A 106 5.19 1.92 -4.25
N LEU A 107 5.05 2.40 -3.00
CA LEU A 107 6.07 3.26 -2.38
C LEU A 107 7.43 2.58 -2.20
N ARG A 108 7.51 1.25 -2.18
CA ARG A 108 8.79 0.52 -2.24
C ARG A 108 9.60 0.84 -3.50
N PHE A 109 8.93 1.28 -4.56
CA PHE A 109 9.50 1.67 -5.85
C PHE A 109 9.58 3.20 -6.02
N HIS A 110 9.30 3.98 -4.98
CA HIS A 110 9.51 5.42 -5.05
C HIS A 110 11.03 5.71 -5.07
N PRO A 111 11.57 6.53 -5.98
CA PRO A 111 13.02 6.75 -6.10
C PRO A 111 13.70 7.20 -4.81
N VAL A 112 13.03 8.06 -4.02
CA VAL A 112 13.54 8.49 -2.70
C VAL A 112 13.59 7.33 -1.71
N MET A 113 12.61 6.41 -1.73
CA MET A 113 12.59 5.24 -0.84
C MET A 113 13.64 4.21 -1.25
N THR A 114 13.87 4.03 -2.55
CA THR A 114 14.97 3.20 -3.06
C THR A 114 16.32 3.76 -2.58
N ALA A 115 16.54 5.06 -2.73
CA ALA A 115 17.76 5.72 -2.25
C ALA A 115 17.92 5.65 -0.72
N LEU A 116 16.82 5.74 0.04
CA LEU A 116 16.84 5.52 1.49
C LEU A 116 17.27 4.09 1.81
N ALA A 117 16.64 3.08 1.20
CA ALA A 117 16.98 1.67 1.43
C ALA A 117 18.45 1.36 1.11
N GLU A 118 18.97 1.90 0.00
CA GLU A 118 20.39 1.79 -0.36
C GLU A 118 21.30 2.43 0.70
N ARG A 119 20.91 3.61 1.23
CA ARG A 119 21.72 4.33 2.23
C ARG A 119 21.70 3.65 3.60
N LEU A 120 20.60 2.98 3.96
CA LEU A 120 20.48 2.23 5.21
C LEU A 120 21.20 0.88 5.16
N SER A 121 21.55 0.39 3.96
CA SER A 121 22.20 -0.91 3.82
C SER A 121 23.52 -0.97 4.59
N GLY A 122 23.62 -1.93 5.51
CA GLY A 122 24.81 -2.14 6.34
C GLY A 122 24.96 -1.22 7.55
N HIS A 123 23.96 -0.37 7.83
CA HIS A 123 23.93 0.48 9.02
C HIS A 123 22.94 -0.04 10.07
N ASP A 124 23.33 0.06 11.34
CA ASP A 124 22.42 -0.18 12.46
C ASP A 124 21.53 1.04 12.69
N VAL A 125 20.21 0.83 12.68
CA VAL A 125 19.22 1.88 12.85
C VAL A 125 18.94 2.10 14.34
N ILE A 126 18.98 3.36 14.76
CA ILE A 126 18.80 3.76 16.16
C ILE A 126 17.36 4.21 16.40
N THR A 127 16.87 5.16 15.59
CA THR A 127 15.49 5.67 15.71
C THR A 127 14.87 5.93 14.33
N VAL A 128 13.56 5.75 14.23
CA VAL A 128 12.76 6.05 13.04
C VAL A 128 11.60 6.96 13.42
N ASP A 129 11.37 8.03 12.67
CA ASP A 129 10.19 8.90 12.72
C ASP A 129 9.54 8.93 11.34
N ALA A 130 8.39 8.28 11.18
CA ALA A 130 7.59 8.32 9.98
C ALA A 130 6.39 9.24 10.17
N TYR A 131 6.04 9.99 9.14
CA TYR A 131 4.94 10.96 9.21
C TYR A 131 4.23 11.00 7.86
N VAL A 132 2.91 10.83 7.89
CA VAL A 132 2.04 11.00 6.73
C VAL A 132 0.77 11.74 7.12
N GLY A 133 0.41 12.77 6.36
CA GLY A 133 -0.75 13.60 6.67
C GLY A 133 -1.24 14.32 5.44
N GLN A 134 -2.55 14.31 5.21
CA GLN A 134 -3.18 15.21 4.24
C GLN A 134 -4.68 15.28 4.50
N ASP A 135 -5.23 16.49 4.41
CA ASP A 135 -6.65 16.75 4.56
C ASP A 135 -7.49 15.91 3.61
N ILE A 136 -8.33 15.03 4.15
CA ILE A 136 -9.18 14.13 3.37
C ILE A 136 -10.10 14.89 2.39
N ARG A 137 -10.45 16.16 2.69
CA ARG A 137 -11.26 17.02 1.82
C ARG A 137 -10.56 17.32 0.49
N ASP A 138 -9.23 17.31 0.48
CA ASP A 138 -8.41 17.66 -0.67
C ASP A 138 -8.02 16.41 -1.51
N TRP A 139 -8.35 15.19 -1.04
CA TRP A 139 -7.97 13.94 -1.71
C TRP A 139 -8.73 13.70 -3.03
N ARG A 140 -9.97 14.17 -3.11
CA ARG A 140 -10.86 13.96 -4.27
C ARG A 140 -11.58 15.28 -4.62
N PRO A 141 -10.87 16.24 -5.25
CA PRO A 141 -11.47 17.52 -5.61
C PRO A 141 -12.79 17.35 -6.37
N GLY A 142 -13.82 18.07 -5.92
CA GLY A 142 -15.17 18.02 -6.52
C GLY A 142 -16.07 16.89 -6.02
N ARG A 143 -15.64 16.10 -5.03
CA ARG A 143 -16.46 15.06 -4.40
C ARG A 143 -16.52 15.27 -2.89
N ASP A 144 -17.71 15.10 -2.31
CA ASP A 144 -17.88 15.15 -0.85
C ASP A 144 -17.07 14.01 -0.20
N HIS A 145 -16.12 14.37 0.69
CA HIS A 145 -15.22 13.41 1.33
C HIS A 145 -15.98 12.43 2.22
N ARG A 146 -17.10 12.85 2.82
CA ARG A 146 -17.95 12.01 3.68
C ARG A 146 -18.61 10.86 2.93
N ALA A 147 -18.74 10.98 1.60
CA ALA A 147 -19.30 9.96 0.73
C ALA A 147 -18.23 9.09 0.05
N THR A 148 -16.99 9.10 0.56
CA THR A 148 -15.88 8.29 0.05
C THR A 148 -15.64 7.06 0.92
N ALA A 149 -15.01 6.03 0.34
CA ALA A 149 -14.66 4.81 1.08
C ALA A 149 -13.74 5.09 2.28
N SER A 150 -12.91 6.13 2.18
CA SER A 150 -12.00 6.56 3.25
C SER A 150 -12.71 7.04 4.51
N ALA A 151 -13.98 7.45 4.41
CA ALA A 151 -14.76 8.03 5.50
C ALA A 151 -15.64 7.02 6.26
N THR A 152 -15.70 5.75 5.83
CA THR A 152 -16.61 4.75 6.41
C THR A 152 -15.90 3.46 6.80
N ALA A 153 -16.24 2.93 7.97
CA ALA A 153 -15.63 1.69 8.49
C ALA A 153 -15.95 0.48 7.58
N ASP A 154 -17.18 0.35 7.11
CA ASP A 154 -17.64 -0.75 6.24
C ASP A 154 -16.86 -0.85 4.92
N ALA A 155 -16.40 0.27 4.39
CA ALA A 155 -15.59 0.30 3.16
C ALA A 155 -14.10 0.08 3.44
N GLY A 156 -13.70 -0.09 4.70
CA GLY A 156 -12.32 -0.21 5.13
C GLY A 156 -11.57 1.12 5.18
N GLY A 157 -12.26 2.22 5.48
CA GLY A 157 -11.67 3.54 5.70
C GLY A 157 -10.86 3.64 7.01
N GLY A 158 -10.44 4.87 7.33
CA GLY A 158 -9.56 5.17 8.46
C GLY A 158 -8.08 5.26 8.08
N VAL A 159 -7.32 6.10 8.80
CA VAL A 159 -5.94 6.44 8.46
C VAL A 159 -5.04 5.20 8.40
N LEU A 160 -5.22 4.21 9.28
CA LEU A 160 -4.40 2.98 9.26
C LEU A 160 -4.50 2.22 7.94
N ARG A 161 -5.71 2.11 7.37
CA ARG A 161 -5.96 1.32 6.17
C ARG A 161 -5.58 2.10 4.93
N ASP A 162 -6.01 3.36 4.84
CA ASP A 162 -5.74 4.20 3.68
C ASP A 162 -4.27 4.61 3.57
N LEU A 163 -3.57 4.78 4.69
CA LEU A 163 -2.16 5.14 4.75
C LEU A 163 -1.29 3.93 5.17
N SER A 164 -1.74 2.71 4.88
CA SER A 164 -0.99 1.48 5.18
C SER A 164 0.35 1.33 4.44
N HIS A 165 0.70 2.26 3.55
CA HIS A 165 2.03 2.27 2.91
C HIS A 165 3.14 2.51 3.93
N GLU A 166 2.88 3.34 4.94
CA GLU A 166 3.82 3.64 6.00
C GLU A 166 4.16 2.39 6.81
N LEU A 167 3.16 1.59 7.16
CA LEU A 167 3.35 0.30 7.83
C LEU A 167 4.10 -0.71 6.96
N ASP A 168 3.80 -0.74 5.66
CA ASP A 168 4.49 -1.62 4.70
C ASP A 168 5.97 -1.29 4.56
N TYR A 169 6.34 -0.03 4.33
CA TYR A 169 7.75 0.29 4.14
C TYR A 169 8.53 0.13 5.44
N LEU A 170 7.91 0.27 6.62
CA LEU A 170 8.58 0.00 7.90
C LEU A 170 8.91 -1.48 8.02
N LEU A 171 7.96 -2.36 7.72
CA LEU A 171 8.18 -3.81 7.69
C LEU A 171 9.23 -4.22 6.67
N TRP A 172 9.23 -3.58 5.49
CA TRP A 172 10.20 -3.82 4.43
C TRP A 172 11.62 -3.41 4.81
N LEU A 173 11.79 -2.23 5.42
CA LEU A 173 13.10 -1.67 5.75
C LEU A 173 13.65 -2.22 7.07
N PHE A 174 12.79 -2.45 8.07
CA PHE A 174 13.21 -2.71 9.44
C PHE A 174 12.80 -4.10 9.96
N GLY A 175 12.15 -4.91 9.13
CA GLY A 175 11.74 -6.28 9.47
C GLY A 175 10.49 -6.36 10.35
N PRO A 176 10.21 -7.54 10.94
CA PRO A 176 9.06 -7.74 11.81
C PRO A 176 9.06 -6.82 13.04
N TRP A 177 7.86 -6.53 13.55
CA TRP A 177 7.67 -5.80 14.80
C TRP A 177 7.60 -6.76 15.99
N HIS A 178 8.04 -6.30 17.17
CA HIS A 178 7.99 -7.02 18.44
C HIS A 178 6.83 -6.56 19.31
N ARG A 179 6.53 -5.26 19.30
CA ARG A 179 5.40 -4.66 20.02
C ARG A 179 5.00 -3.32 19.42
N VAL A 180 3.72 -2.97 19.58
CA VAL A 180 3.14 -1.69 19.18
C VAL A 180 2.25 -1.13 20.29
N ALA A 181 2.31 0.18 20.48
CA ALA A 181 1.32 0.96 21.23
C ALA A 181 0.73 2.03 20.29
N ALA A 182 -0.52 2.42 20.54
CA ALA A 182 -1.23 3.37 19.69
C ALA A 182 -1.99 4.42 20.52
N LEU A 183 -2.05 5.64 20.00
CA LEU A 183 -2.88 6.74 20.50
C LEU A 183 -3.54 7.45 19.31
N GLY A 184 -4.74 7.98 19.52
CA GLY A 184 -5.47 8.75 18.50
C GLY A 184 -6.92 8.30 18.40
N GLY A 185 -7.45 8.23 17.19
CA GLY A 185 -8.83 7.86 16.90
C GLY A 185 -9.52 8.89 16.02
N SER A 186 -10.77 9.24 16.36
CA SER A 186 -11.53 10.26 15.64
C SER A 186 -11.58 11.55 16.45
N SER A 187 -11.13 12.65 15.85
CA SER A 187 -11.22 13.99 16.44
C SER A 187 -12.61 14.62 16.27
N GLY A 188 -13.42 14.10 15.33
CA GLY A 188 -14.68 14.70 14.90
C GLY A 188 -14.51 15.89 13.94
N ALA A 189 -13.28 16.35 13.66
CA ALA A 189 -13.04 17.55 12.85
C ALA A 189 -13.37 17.41 11.34
N ARG A 190 -13.74 16.20 10.89
CA ARG A 190 -14.02 15.89 9.48
C ARG A 190 -15.41 15.29 9.25
N ASP A 191 -16.23 15.13 10.28
CA ASP A 191 -17.56 14.51 10.20
C ASP A 191 -17.54 13.12 9.51
N ILE A 192 -16.61 12.26 9.94
CA ILE A 192 -16.44 10.90 9.41
C ILE A 192 -16.52 9.86 10.55
N ASP A 193 -16.87 8.63 10.19
CA ASP A 193 -17.16 7.53 11.14
C ASP A 193 -15.96 6.61 11.37
N VAL A 194 -14.75 7.15 11.17
CA VAL A 194 -13.48 6.41 11.25
C VAL A 194 -12.43 7.24 11.98
N ASP A 195 -11.29 6.63 12.29
CA ASP A 195 -10.10 7.32 12.74
C ASP A 195 -9.61 8.34 11.71
N ASP A 196 -9.27 9.55 12.18
CA ASP A 196 -8.74 10.64 11.37
C ASP A 196 -7.32 11.06 11.76
N HIS A 197 -6.78 10.50 12.85
CA HIS A 197 -5.38 10.61 13.25
C HIS A 197 -4.96 9.46 14.16
N LEU A 198 -3.73 8.98 14.00
CA LEU A 198 -3.10 7.98 14.84
C LEU A 198 -1.59 8.22 15.00
N ASP A 199 -1.12 8.01 16.23
CA ASP A 199 0.28 7.91 16.61
C ASP A 199 0.58 6.47 17.01
N LEU A 200 1.64 5.90 16.47
CA LEU A 200 2.14 4.57 16.81
C LEU A 200 3.54 4.66 17.39
N LEU A 201 3.79 3.88 18.44
CA LEU A 201 5.14 3.58 18.94
C LEU A 201 5.41 2.11 18.68
N LEU A 202 6.51 1.79 17.99
CA LEU A 202 6.91 0.42 17.67
C LEU A 202 8.34 0.12 18.10
N ASP A 203 8.54 -1.15 18.40
CA ASP A 203 9.82 -1.82 18.57
C ASP A 203 9.90 -2.87 17.46
N MET A 204 10.91 -2.77 16.59
CA MET A 204 11.07 -3.61 15.40
C MET A 204 12.43 -4.30 15.40
N GLN A 205 12.53 -5.40 14.65
CA GLN A 205 13.72 -6.25 14.59
C GLN A 205 15.01 -5.46 14.32
N LEU A 206 14.98 -4.55 13.35
CA LEU A 206 16.14 -3.75 12.95
C LEU A 206 16.01 -2.28 13.37
N ALA A 207 14.95 -1.89 14.09
CA ALA A 207 14.73 -0.52 14.55
C ALA A 207 14.03 -0.53 15.92
N PRO A 208 14.76 -0.37 17.03
CA PRO A 208 14.22 -0.56 18.39
C PRO A 208 13.29 0.57 18.85
N SER A 209 13.33 1.73 18.18
CA SER A 209 12.50 2.89 18.51
C SER A 209 11.93 3.52 17.26
N VAL A 210 10.65 3.28 17.00
CA VAL A 210 9.93 3.79 15.83
C VAL A 210 8.71 4.57 16.28
N HIS A 211 8.55 5.77 15.73
CA HIS A 211 7.36 6.59 15.84
C HIS A 211 6.70 6.73 14.46
N VAL A 212 5.37 6.66 14.40
CA VAL A 212 4.59 6.88 13.17
C VAL A 212 3.41 7.78 13.47
N HIS A 213 3.33 8.92 12.78
CA HIS A 213 2.13 9.75 12.76
C HIS A 213 1.39 9.60 11.43
N MET A 214 0.06 9.48 11.49
CA MET A 214 -0.81 9.27 10.33
C MET A 214 -2.09 10.09 10.50
N ASP A 215 -2.45 10.96 9.55
CA ASP A 215 -3.64 11.81 9.68
C ASP A 215 -4.38 12.17 8.36
N TYR A 216 -5.64 12.61 8.54
CA TYR A 216 -6.53 13.22 7.54
C TYR A 216 -6.71 14.72 7.72
N LEU A 217 -5.80 15.39 8.41
CA LEU A 217 -5.98 16.72 8.98
C LEU A 217 -5.05 17.74 8.33
N ASP A 218 -3.85 17.32 7.93
CA ASP A 218 -2.78 18.19 7.45
C ASP A 218 -3.18 18.98 6.20
N ARG A 219 -3.10 20.31 6.28
CA ARG A 219 -3.52 21.17 5.17
C ARG A 219 -2.59 21.10 3.97
N GLN A 220 -1.31 20.80 4.21
CA GLN A 220 -0.34 20.49 3.17
C GLN A 220 -0.06 18.99 3.25
N GLY A 221 -0.11 18.30 2.11
CA GLY A 221 0.26 16.88 2.07
C GLY A 221 1.71 16.70 2.47
N ILE A 222 1.95 15.91 3.51
CA ILE A 222 3.27 15.51 4.00
C ILE A 222 3.36 14.00 3.92
N ARG A 223 4.51 13.51 3.44
CA ARG A 223 4.89 12.11 3.59
C ARG A 223 6.40 12.04 3.68
N ARG A 224 6.90 11.76 4.88
CA ARG A 224 8.33 11.70 5.17
C ARG A 224 8.68 10.58 6.14
N ILE A 225 9.92 10.12 6.05
CA ILE A 225 10.53 9.25 7.05
C ILE A 225 11.92 9.78 7.36
N ARG A 226 12.22 9.92 8.65
CA ARG A 226 13.53 10.26 9.19
C ARG A 226 14.10 9.07 9.92
N VAL A 227 15.36 8.74 9.65
CA VAL A 227 16.08 7.62 10.25
C VAL A 227 17.41 8.13 10.78
N ASN A 228 17.72 7.79 12.03
CA ASN A 228 19.04 8.04 12.61
C ASN A 228 19.81 6.73 12.68
N VAL A 229 21.02 6.75 12.16
CA VAL A 229 22.07 5.73 12.34
C VAL A 229 23.25 6.39 13.06
N ASP A 230 24.35 5.68 13.28
CA ASP A 230 25.49 6.17 14.08
C ASP A 230 26.02 7.55 13.62
N ASP A 231 26.35 7.68 12.33
CA ASP A 231 26.97 8.89 11.77
C ASP A 231 26.02 9.81 10.99
N ASP A 232 24.80 9.34 10.67
CA ASP A 232 23.89 10.02 9.76
C ASP A 232 22.47 10.17 10.33
N THR A 233 21.94 11.38 10.17
CA THR A 233 20.50 11.64 10.12
C THR A 233 20.06 11.69 8.66
N ILE A 234 19.16 10.80 8.26
CA ILE A 234 18.64 10.69 6.89
C ILE A 234 17.15 11.00 6.92
N GLU A 235 16.70 11.94 6.10
CA GLU A 235 15.28 12.24 5.90
C GLU A 235 14.90 12.05 4.43
N ALA A 236 13.92 11.18 4.19
CA ALA A 236 13.28 10.98 2.90
C ALA A 236 11.94 11.73 2.90
N ASP A 237 11.83 12.77 2.07
CA ASP A 237 10.59 13.50 1.78
C ASP A 237 10.05 13.01 0.43
N LEU A 238 8.97 12.24 0.46
CA LEU A 238 8.39 11.60 -0.73
C LEU A 238 7.58 12.60 -1.55
N VAL A 239 6.86 13.52 -0.89
CA VAL A 239 6.08 14.56 -1.58
C VAL A 239 7.00 15.54 -2.27
N GLY A 240 8.03 16.00 -1.55
CA GLY A 240 9.06 16.89 -2.07
C GLY A 240 10.10 16.20 -2.94
N SER A 241 10.05 14.87 -3.10
CA SER A 241 10.98 14.08 -3.91
C SER A 241 12.46 14.35 -3.57
N ARG A 242 12.79 14.33 -2.28
CA ARG A 242 14.09 14.79 -1.75
C ARG A 242 14.62 13.86 -0.67
N LEU A 243 15.93 13.63 -0.68
CA LEU A 243 16.65 12.92 0.38
C LEU A 243 17.64 13.90 1.02
N THR A 244 17.57 14.06 2.34
CA THR A 244 18.45 14.94 3.12
C THR A 244 19.32 14.11 4.05
N VAL A 245 20.64 14.26 3.98
CA VAL A 245 21.58 13.58 4.88
C VAL A 245 22.39 14.64 5.63
N ASN A 246 22.29 14.67 6.96
CA ASN A 246 22.98 15.65 7.81
C ASN A 246 22.79 17.10 7.32
N GLY A 247 21.55 17.45 6.96
CA GLY A 247 21.16 18.76 6.43
C GLY A 247 21.50 19.01 4.95
N LYS A 248 22.21 18.09 4.27
CA LYS A 248 22.52 18.21 2.84
C LYS A 248 21.43 17.53 2.01
N ALA A 249 20.61 18.36 1.36
CA ALA A 249 19.53 17.91 0.50
C ALA A 249 20.01 17.51 -0.91
N ARG A 250 19.49 16.39 -1.41
CA ARG A 250 19.56 15.95 -2.80
C ARG A 250 18.14 15.77 -3.35
N GLN A 251 17.81 16.49 -4.41
CA GLN A 251 16.57 16.28 -5.15
C GLN A 251 16.67 14.97 -5.94
N ILE A 252 15.65 14.12 -5.84
CA ILE A 252 15.54 12.85 -6.56
C ILE A 252 14.21 12.88 -7.32
N PRO A 253 14.21 13.32 -8.59
CA PRO A 253 12.99 13.43 -9.37
C PRO A 253 12.20 12.13 -9.39
N SER A 254 10.88 12.24 -9.26
CA SER A 254 9.94 11.14 -9.33
C SER A 254 8.88 11.50 -10.36
N GLU A 255 8.86 10.77 -11.47
CA GLU A 255 7.83 10.98 -12.48
C GLU A 255 6.49 10.45 -11.99
N ARG A 256 5.41 11.06 -12.48
CA ARG A 256 4.06 10.59 -12.20
C ARG A 256 3.92 9.12 -12.63
N ASP A 257 3.42 8.30 -11.70
CA ASP A 257 3.18 6.87 -11.88
C ASP A 257 4.44 6.01 -12.13
N GLN A 258 5.66 6.55 -11.99
CA GLN A 258 6.89 5.77 -12.13
C GLN A 258 6.92 4.57 -11.19
N SER A 259 6.56 4.77 -9.92
CA SER A 259 6.50 3.69 -8.93
C SER A 259 5.48 2.61 -9.27
N TYR A 260 4.39 2.95 -9.98
CA TYR A 260 3.43 1.94 -10.48
C TYR A 260 4.01 1.14 -11.65
N ARG A 261 4.71 1.82 -12.59
CA ARG A 261 5.40 1.15 -13.70
C ARG A 261 6.41 0.13 -13.18
N ASP A 262 7.29 0.57 -12.28
CA ASP A 262 8.35 -0.27 -11.72
C ASP A 262 7.78 -1.42 -10.89
N MET A 263 6.72 -1.17 -10.11
CA MET A 263 6.00 -2.21 -9.38
C MET A 263 5.41 -3.26 -10.32
N HIS A 264 4.79 -2.88 -11.43
CA HIS A 264 4.24 -3.84 -12.39
C HIS A 264 5.34 -4.67 -13.07
N VAL A 265 6.43 -4.03 -13.48
CA VAL A 265 7.59 -4.74 -14.06
C VAL A 265 8.16 -5.75 -13.06
N ALA A 266 8.31 -5.36 -11.80
CA ALA A 266 8.79 -6.22 -10.74
C ALA A 266 7.80 -7.37 -10.44
N ALA A 267 6.50 -7.08 -10.35
CA ALA A 267 5.46 -8.10 -10.12
C ALA A 267 5.41 -9.14 -11.25
N MET A 268 5.49 -8.70 -12.52
CA MET A 268 5.53 -9.60 -13.67
C MET A 268 6.81 -10.44 -13.75
N ARG A 269 7.94 -9.92 -13.25
CA ARG A 269 9.22 -10.65 -13.18
C ARG A 269 9.39 -11.48 -11.90
N GLY A 270 8.56 -11.24 -10.88
CA GLY A 270 8.75 -11.79 -9.54
C GLY A 270 10.00 -11.26 -8.83
N ALA A 271 10.40 -10.01 -9.15
CA ALA A 271 11.61 -9.39 -8.63
C ALA A 271 11.33 -8.54 -7.38
N SER A 272 12.27 -8.54 -6.45
CA SER A 272 12.26 -7.61 -5.31
C SER A 272 12.35 -6.15 -5.78
N PRO A 273 11.82 -5.18 -5.00
CA PRO A 273 11.21 -5.32 -3.68
C PRO A 273 9.68 -5.52 -3.69
N VAL A 274 9.10 -6.13 -4.74
CA VAL A 274 7.63 -6.30 -4.81
C VAL A 274 7.09 -7.01 -3.56
N CYS A 275 6.12 -6.40 -2.88
CA CYS A 275 5.54 -6.92 -1.65
C CYS A 275 4.87 -8.27 -1.93
N SER A 276 5.29 -9.29 -1.20
CA SER A 276 4.77 -10.66 -1.26
C SER A 276 3.53 -10.82 -0.39
N LEU A 277 2.79 -11.91 -0.61
CA LEU A 277 1.62 -12.24 0.20
C LEU A 277 1.93 -12.33 1.72
N PRO A 278 3.02 -12.98 2.19
CA PRO A 278 3.36 -12.98 3.61
C PRO A 278 3.69 -11.60 4.18
N GLU A 279 4.43 -10.76 3.44
CA GLU A 279 4.74 -9.39 3.88
C GLU A 279 3.47 -8.56 4.03
N ALA A 280 2.56 -8.65 3.07
CA ALA A 280 1.29 -7.93 3.13
C ALA A 280 0.37 -8.43 4.25
N LEU A 281 0.38 -9.73 4.57
CA LEU A 281 -0.27 -10.24 5.78
C LEU A 281 0.35 -9.66 7.05
N GLY A 282 1.67 -9.46 7.08
CA GLY A 282 2.36 -8.75 8.15
C GLY A 282 1.83 -7.33 8.36
N VAL A 283 1.54 -6.60 7.26
CA VAL A 283 0.91 -5.27 7.33
C VAL A 283 -0.49 -5.36 7.94
N VAL A 284 -1.32 -6.31 7.48
CA VAL A 284 -2.68 -6.50 8.01
C VAL A 284 -2.66 -6.88 9.50
N HIS A 285 -1.70 -7.70 9.93
CA HIS A 285 -1.50 -8.04 11.34
C HIS A 285 -1.07 -6.82 12.17
N LEU A 286 -0.20 -5.97 11.64
CA LEU A 286 0.21 -4.74 12.32
C LEU A 286 -0.96 -3.76 12.43
N ILE A 287 -1.80 -3.62 11.39
CA ILE A 287 -3.03 -2.82 11.46
C ILE A 287 -3.93 -3.32 12.60
N ASP A 288 -4.24 -4.62 12.65
CA ASP A 288 -5.07 -5.19 13.73
C ASP A 288 -4.44 -4.98 15.11
N ALA A 289 -3.13 -5.19 15.24
CA ALA A 289 -2.42 -4.99 16.51
C ALA A 289 -2.47 -3.54 16.97
N SER A 290 -2.32 -2.57 16.06
CA SER A 290 -2.47 -1.14 16.35
C SER A 290 -3.90 -0.79 16.81
N GLU A 291 -4.92 -1.35 16.15
CA GLU A 291 -6.31 -1.16 16.57
C GLU A 291 -6.60 -1.78 17.95
N ARG A 292 -6.05 -2.97 18.22
CA ARG A 292 -6.12 -3.59 19.55
C ARG A 292 -5.43 -2.71 20.59
N ALA A 293 -4.22 -2.23 20.31
CA ALA A 293 -3.46 -1.36 21.20
C ALA A 293 -4.22 -0.08 21.54
N LEU A 294 -4.88 0.53 20.55
CA LEU A 294 -5.71 1.72 20.73
C LEU A 294 -6.91 1.43 21.66
N ARG A 295 -7.61 0.31 21.44
CA ARG A 295 -8.77 -0.08 22.25
C ARG A 295 -8.38 -0.43 23.69
N THR A 296 -7.32 -1.19 23.87
CA THR A 296 -6.91 -1.70 25.20
C THR A 296 -6.00 -0.74 25.96
N LYS A 297 -5.47 0.29 25.30
CA LYS A 297 -4.51 1.26 25.85
C LYS A 297 -3.26 0.57 26.42
N SER A 298 -2.77 -0.44 25.71
CA SER A 298 -1.63 -1.26 26.12
C SER A 298 -0.67 -1.53 24.96
N TRP A 299 0.53 -1.96 25.28
CA TRP A 299 1.42 -2.58 24.29
C TRP A 299 0.83 -3.91 23.83
N ILE A 300 0.86 -4.17 22.52
CA ILE A 300 0.46 -5.41 21.88
C ILE A 300 1.67 -6.03 21.20
N SER A 301 1.83 -7.35 21.28
CA SER A 301 2.85 -8.14 20.57
C SER A 301 2.16 -9.12 19.59
N PRO A 302 2.90 -9.66 18.59
CA PRO A 302 2.34 -10.57 17.57
C PRO A 302 1.70 -11.85 18.13
#